data_AF-A0A522VP25-F1
#
_entry.id   AF-A0A522VP25-F1
#
_cell.length_a   1.000
_cell.length_b   1.000
_cell.length_c   1.000
_cell.angle_alpha   90.00
_cell.angle_beta   90.00
_cell.angle_gamma   90.00
#
_symmetry.space_group_name_H-M   'P 1'
#
loop_
_entity.id
_entity.type
_entity.pdbx_description
1 polymer ?
#
loop_
_entity_poly.entity_id
_entity_poly.type
_entity_poly.pdbx_seq_one_letter_code
_entity_poly.pdbx_strand_id
1 'polypeptide(L)'
;MTAMSAVKMISSHAQASQQAKYQSAVMAQQQAQQQAVAQAQVAQLQASRDAEAENRKRQLKAEMASRKAAFGAMGVDSAAGGSAGAVLKGLVTRAEEDQATDDKMYGMKASAIGQSLDFANQRNLLEQSRQFSSGASLGLDLLQKGLGMAGSLLKSR
;
A
#
# COMPACT_ATOMS: atom_id res chain seq x y z
N MET A 1 -15.26 15.19 53.04
CA MET A 1 -14.08 14.93 52.18
C MET A 1 -14.49 14.58 50.73
N THR A 2 -15.45 15.29 50.13
CA THR A 2 -16.09 14.88 48.86
C THR A 2 -15.60 15.69 47.64
N ALA A 3 -15.00 16.87 47.87
CA ALA A 3 -14.55 17.76 46.80
C ALA A 3 -13.26 17.31 46.08
N MET A 4 -12.38 16.56 46.76
CA MET A 4 -11.13 16.06 46.14
C MET A 4 -11.35 14.92 45.13
N SER A 5 -12.51 14.25 45.16
CA SER A 5 -12.83 13.15 44.23
C SER A 5 -13.21 13.66 42.83
N ALA A 6 -14.02 14.72 42.76
CA ALA A 6 -14.48 15.29 41.49
C ALA A 6 -13.35 15.95 40.68
N VAL A 7 -12.43 16.65 41.34
CA VAL A 7 -11.26 17.27 40.70
C VAL A 7 -10.34 16.21 40.08
N LYS A 8 -10.17 15.06 40.75
CA LYS A 8 -9.32 13.96 40.26
C LYS A 8 -9.90 13.25 39.02
N MET A 9 -11.24 13.21 38.88
CA MET A 9 -11.93 12.69 37.68
C MET A 9 -11.93 13.67 36.49
N ILE A 10 -12.00 14.98 36.75
CA ILE A 10 -11.91 15.99 35.68
C ILE A 10 -10.48 16.07 35.14
N SER A 11 -9.47 15.98 36.02
CA SER A 11 -8.06 15.93 35.60
C SER A 11 -7.71 14.66 34.81
N SER A 12 -8.30 13.50 35.15
CA SER A 12 -8.06 12.26 34.41
C SER A 12 -8.69 12.25 33.02
N HIS A 13 -9.87 12.87 32.84
CA HIS A 13 -10.48 13.05 31.52
C HIS A 13 -9.69 14.01 30.62
N ALA A 14 -9.20 15.13 31.18
CA ALA A 14 -8.34 16.05 30.45
C ALA A 14 -7.06 15.36 29.96
N GLN A 15 -6.40 14.59 30.84
CA GLN A 15 -5.21 13.82 30.48
C GLN A 15 -5.50 12.72 29.43
N ALA A 16 -6.60 11.97 29.57
CA ALA A 16 -6.99 10.94 28.61
C ALA A 16 -7.28 11.52 27.22
N SER A 17 -7.98 12.65 27.15
CA SER A 17 -8.29 13.33 25.88
C SER A 17 -7.03 13.87 25.17
N GLN A 18 -6.04 14.31 25.95
CA GLN A 18 -4.77 14.80 25.42
C GLN A 18 -3.89 13.66 24.93
N GLN A 19 -3.89 12.52 25.63
CA GLN A 19 -3.24 11.29 25.19
C GLN A 19 -3.85 10.73 23.90
N ALA A 20 -5.18 10.76 23.76
CA ALA A 20 -5.88 10.35 22.55
C ALA A 20 -5.50 11.22 21.33
N LYS A 21 -5.39 12.55 21.52
CA LYS A 21 -4.94 13.49 20.48
C LYS A 21 -3.49 13.25 20.05
N TYR A 22 -2.60 12.93 20.98
CA TYR A 22 -1.21 12.62 20.65
C TYR A 22 -1.11 11.32 19.85
N GLN A 23 -1.84 10.28 20.26
CA GLN A 23 -1.86 9.00 19.55
C GLN A 23 -2.46 9.13 18.14
N SER A 24 -3.53 9.91 17.96
CA SER A 24 -4.09 10.14 16.63
C SER A 24 -3.13 10.90 15.71
N ALA A 25 -2.38 11.86 16.24
CA ALA A 25 -1.35 12.58 15.47
C ALA A 25 -0.21 11.66 15.01
N VAL A 26 0.29 10.79 15.89
CA VAL A 26 1.33 9.80 15.55
C VAL A 26 0.83 8.82 14.48
N MET A 27 -0.41 8.35 14.59
CA MET A 27 -1.03 7.45 13.62
C MET A 27 -1.20 8.12 12.25
N ALA A 28 -1.69 9.36 12.21
CA ALA A 28 -1.83 10.12 10.98
C ALA A 28 -0.47 10.33 10.29
N GLN A 29 0.58 10.60 11.07
CA GLN A 29 1.94 10.72 10.55
C GLN A 29 2.44 9.40 9.97
N GLN A 30 2.21 8.27 10.63
CA GLN A 30 2.59 6.95 10.12
C GLN A 30 1.85 6.60 8.82
N GLN A 31 0.55 6.88 8.73
CA GLN A 31 -0.22 6.68 7.50
C GLN A 31 0.32 7.53 6.34
N ALA A 32 0.61 8.81 6.60
CA ALA A 32 1.20 9.69 5.58
C ALA A 32 2.56 9.18 5.08
N GLN A 33 3.41 8.67 5.98
CA GLN A 33 4.69 8.07 5.62
C GLN A 33 4.51 6.80 4.78
N GLN A 34 3.62 5.89 5.18
CA GLN A 34 3.33 4.67 4.43
C GLN A 34 2.81 4.98 3.02
N GLN A 35 1.95 5.99 2.90
CA GLN A 35 1.41 6.43 1.62
C GLN A 35 2.48 7.06 0.73
N ALA A 36 3.36 7.90 1.29
CA ALA A 36 4.49 8.46 0.57
C ALA A 36 5.47 7.38 0.07
N VAL A 37 5.76 6.38 0.90
CA VAL A 37 6.61 5.24 0.53
C VAL A 37 5.96 4.42 -0.59
N ALA A 38 4.67 4.13 -0.52
CA ALA A 38 3.96 3.40 -1.57
C ALA A 38 3.96 4.17 -2.89
N GLN A 39 3.72 5.49 -2.86
CA GLN A 39 3.80 6.35 -4.04
C GLN A 39 5.20 6.36 -4.65
N ALA A 40 6.24 6.46 -3.81
CA ALA A 40 7.63 6.41 -4.26
C ALA A 40 7.96 5.05 -4.92
N GLN A 41 7.47 3.94 -4.36
CA GLN A 41 7.65 2.61 -4.96
C GLN A 41 6.96 2.48 -6.32
N VAL A 42 5.73 2.99 -6.45
CA VAL A 42 5.03 3.01 -7.74
C VAL A 42 5.76 3.88 -8.76
N ALA A 43 6.21 5.07 -8.36
CA ALA A 43 6.98 5.96 -9.23
C ALA A 43 8.30 5.33 -9.69
N GLN A 44 9.02 4.65 -8.78
CA GLN A 44 10.24 3.92 -9.11
C GLN A 44 9.97 2.76 -10.06
N LEU A 45 8.89 2.01 -9.82
CA LEU A 45 8.47 0.92 -10.70
C LEU A 45 8.15 1.43 -12.11
N GLN A 46 7.47 2.58 -12.20
CA GLN A 46 7.15 3.23 -13.47
C GLN A 46 8.40 3.68 -14.21
N ALA A 47 9.33 4.35 -13.52
CA ALA A 47 10.59 4.78 -14.12
C ALA A 47 11.43 3.59 -14.63
N SER A 48 11.46 2.48 -13.88
CA SER A 48 12.13 1.24 -14.31
C SER A 48 11.49 0.67 -15.57
N ARG A 49 10.15 0.62 -15.62
CA ARG A 49 9.40 0.15 -16.78
C ARG A 49 9.70 0.98 -18.02
N ASP A 50 9.71 2.30 -17.90
CA ASP A 50 9.94 3.21 -19.04
C ASP A 50 11.36 3.05 -19.60
N ALA A 51 12.36 2.92 -18.71
CA ALA A 51 13.74 2.67 -19.11
C ALA A 51 13.91 1.31 -19.83
N GLU A 52 13.27 0.26 -19.31
CA GLU A 52 13.28 -1.06 -19.94
C GLU A 52 12.55 -1.07 -21.29
N ALA A 53 11.42 -0.37 -21.40
CA ALA A 53 10.66 -0.26 -22.65
C ALA A 53 11.49 0.39 -23.77
N GLU A 54 12.22 1.46 -23.46
CA GLU A 54 13.14 2.10 -24.40
C GLU A 54 14.28 1.17 -24.82
N ASN A 55 14.86 0.42 -23.86
CA ASN A 55 15.92 -0.54 -24.16
C ASN A 55 15.41 -1.68 -25.07
N ARG A 56 14.23 -2.24 -24.78
CA ARG A 56 13.60 -3.29 -25.62
C ARG A 56 13.35 -2.80 -27.05
N LYS A 57 12.82 -1.58 -27.20
CA LYS A 57 12.60 -0.98 -28.52
C LYS A 57 13.90 -0.83 -29.33
N ARG A 58 14.98 -0.40 -28.67
CA ARG A 58 16.30 -0.29 -29.30
C ARG A 58 16.86 -1.65 -29.71
N GLN A 59 16.72 -2.65 -28.85
CA GLN A 59 17.14 -4.03 -29.14
C GLN A 59 16.36 -4.61 -30.32
N LEU A 60 15.01 -4.49 -30.32
CA LEU A 60 14.18 -4.93 -31.43
C LEU A 60 14.60 -4.28 -32.76
N LYS A 61 14.84 -2.96 -32.75
CA LYS A 61 15.31 -2.25 -33.95
C LYS A 61 16.66 -2.78 -34.43
N ALA A 62 17.61 -3.01 -33.52
CA ALA A 62 18.93 -3.53 -33.84
C ALA A 62 18.85 -4.97 -34.41
N GLU A 63 18.04 -5.83 -33.80
CA GLU A 63 17.81 -7.19 -34.27
C GLU A 63 17.14 -7.21 -35.64
N MET A 64 16.10 -6.40 -35.86
CA MET A 64 15.48 -6.25 -37.17
C MET A 64 16.48 -5.80 -38.24
N ALA A 65 17.33 -4.81 -37.90
CA ALA A 65 18.36 -4.33 -38.81
C ALA A 65 19.40 -5.41 -39.12
N SER A 66 19.84 -6.16 -38.11
CA SER A 66 20.79 -7.28 -38.28
C SER A 66 20.20 -8.38 -39.16
N ARG A 67 18.95 -8.79 -38.93
CA ARG A 67 18.26 -9.81 -39.75
C ARG A 67 18.09 -9.35 -41.19
N LYS A 68 17.69 -8.10 -41.41
CA LYS A 68 17.59 -7.49 -42.75
C LYS A 68 18.95 -7.48 -43.47
N ALA A 69 20.03 -7.09 -42.78
CA ALA A 69 21.37 -7.08 -43.35
C ALA A 69 21.83 -8.51 -43.72
N ALA A 70 21.57 -9.49 -42.86
CA ALA A 70 21.88 -10.89 -43.13
C ALA A 70 21.11 -11.44 -44.34
N PHE A 71 19.80 -11.18 -44.44
CA PHE A 71 19.00 -11.60 -45.60
C PHE A 71 19.49 -10.94 -46.89
N GLY A 72 19.82 -9.64 -46.85
CA GLY A 72 20.42 -8.93 -47.98
C GLY A 72 21.76 -9.53 -48.42
N ALA A 73 22.63 -9.90 -47.48
CA ALA A 73 23.90 -10.57 -47.77
C ALA A 73 23.72 -11.96 -48.39
N MET A 74 22.62 -12.65 -48.07
CA MET A 74 22.26 -13.94 -48.66
C MET A 74 21.51 -13.82 -50.00
N GLY A 75 21.29 -12.60 -50.50
CA GLY A 75 20.50 -12.36 -51.71
C GLY A 75 19.00 -12.64 -51.55
N VAL A 76 18.51 -12.75 -50.30
CA VAL A 76 17.09 -12.97 -50.00
C VAL A 76 16.40 -11.63 -49.86
N ASP A 77 15.51 -11.34 -50.79
CA ASP A 77 14.69 -10.13 -50.74
C ASP A 77 13.68 -10.22 -49.57
N SER A 78 13.81 -9.31 -48.61
CA SER A 78 12.93 -9.23 -47.44
C SER A 78 11.61 -8.50 -47.73
N ALA A 79 11.51 -7.78 -48.84
CA ALA A 79 10.37 -6.98 -49.28
C ALA A 79 9.44 -7.73 -50.25
N ALA A 80 9.95 -8.73 -50.98
CA ALA A 80 9.18 -9.52 -51.95
C ALA A 80 8.12 -10.47 -51.34
N GLY A 81 8.08 -10.61 -50.01
CA GLY A 81 7.19 -11.53 -49.31
C GLY A 81 7.69 -12.98 -49.38
N GLY A 82 7.99 -13.57 -48.21
CA GLY A 82 8.58 -14.91 -48.13
C GLY A 82 9.04 -15.25 -46.71
N SER A 83 9.86 -16.29 -46.57
CA SER A 83 10.38 -16.77 -45.27
C SER A 83 11.13 -15.69 -44.48
N ALA A 84 11.89 -14.83 -45.16
CA ALA A 84 12.57 -13.68 -44.53
C ALA A 84 11.57 -12.67 -43.91
N GLY A 85 10.49 -12.36 -44.64
CA GLY A 85 9.40 -11.51 -44.14
C GLY A 85 8.65 -12.15 -42.96
N ALA A 86 8.42 -13.46 -43.00
CA ALA A 86 7.79 -14.20 -41.90
C ALA A 86 8.64 -14.17 -40.61
N VAL A 87 9.96 -14.30 -40.73
CA VAL A 87 10.88 -14.18 -39.57
C VAL A 87 10.85 -12.79 -38.96
N LEU A 88 10.90 -11.73 -39.79
CA LEU A 88 10.82 -10.35 -39.31
C LEU A 88 9.47 -10.06 -38.65
N LYS A 89 8.37 -10.55 -39.24
CA LYS A 89 7.03 -10.44 -38.67
C LYS A 89 6.94 -11.18 -37.32
N GLY A 90 7.46 -12.41 -37.25
CA GLY A 90 7.49 -13.19 -36.02
C GLY A 90 8.29 -12.50 -34.90
N LEU A 91 9.37 -11.80 -35.24
CA LEU A 91 10.13 -11.01 -34.27
C LEU A 91 9.30 -9.87 -33.68
N VAL A 92 8.53 -9.17 -34.51
CA VAL A 92 7.61 -8.11 -34.07
C VAL A 92 6.49 -8.68 -33.21
N THR A 93 5.83 -9.76 -33.66
CA THR A 93 4.76 -10.42 -32.90
C THR A 93 5.25 -10.88 -31.53
N ARG A 94 6.44 -11.48 -31.46
CA ARG A 94 7.03 -11.87 -30.18
C ARG A 94 7.28 -10.68 -29.27
N ALA A 95 7.80 -9.58 -29.81
CA ALA A 95 8.01 -8.36 -29.02
C ALA A 95 6.68 -7.77 -28.50
N GLU A 96 5.60 -7.85 -29.27
CA GLU A 96 4.26 -7.44 -28.84
C GLU A 96 3.71 -8.35 -27.71
N GLU A 97 3.89 -9.66 -27.83
CA GLU A 97 3.50 -10.63 -26.79
C GLU A 97 4.28 -10.44 -25.49
N ASP A 98 5.59 -10.22 -25.59
CA ASP A 98 6.47 -9.93 -24.46
C ASP A 98 6.04 -8.61 -23.79
N GLN A 99 5.74 -7.56 -24.58
CA GLN A 99 5.22 -6.29 -24.06
C GLN A 99 3.88 -6.47 -23.32
N ALA A 100 2.94 -7.23 -23.89
CA ALA A 100 1.66 -7.47 -23.25
C ALA A 100 1.80 -8.25 -21.93
N THR A 101 2.78 -9.15 -21.85
CA THR A 101 3.09 -9.90 -20.62
C THR A 101 3.70 -8.99 -19.56
N ASP A 102 4.64 -8.14 -19.95
CA ASP A 102 5.27 -7.16 -19.06
C ASP A 102 4.26 -6.15 -18.51
N ASP A 103 3.34 -5.67 -19.35
CA ASP A 103 2.28 -4.75 -18.95
C ASP A 103 1.35 -5.37 -17.89
N LYS A 104 1.00 -6.66 -18.06
CA LYS A 104 0.23 -7.40 -17.06
C LYS A 104 1.00 -7.55 -15.76
N MET A 105 2.27 -7.95 -15.82
CA MET A 105 3.12 -8.11 -14.64
C MET A 105 3.28 -6.79 -13.89
N TYR A 106 3.49 -5.68 -14.62
CA TYR A 106 3.56 -4.34 -14.03
C TYR A 106 2.25 -3.99 -13.32
N GLY A 107 1.11 -4.20 -13.97
CA GLY A 107 -0.21 -4.00 -13.38
C GLY A 107 -0.37 -4.76 -12.07
N MET A 108 0.00 -6.05 -12.06
CA MET A 108 -0.06 -6.89 -10.84
C MET A 108 0.83 -6.34 -9.72
N LYS A 109 2.06 -5.91 -10.02
CA LYS A 109 2.98 -5.33 -9.02
C LYS A 109 2.43 -4.02 -8.45
N ALA A 110 1.94 -3.12 -9.30
CA ALA A 110 1.34 -1.87 -8.86
C ALA A 110 0.09 -2.11 -7.99
N SER A 111 -0.77 -3.06 -8.39
CA SER A 111 -1.94 -3.45 -7.60
C SER A 111 -1.56 -4.07 -6.26
N ALA A 112 -0.51 -4.90 -6.20
CA ALA A 112 -0.04 -5.49 -4.95
C ALA A 112 0.45 -4.43 -3.95
N ILE A 113 1.14 -3.38 -4.42
CA ILE A 113 1.54 -2.23 -3.58
C ILE A 113 0.30 -1.54 -3.00
N GLY A 114 -0.72 -1.29 -3.84
CA GLY A 114 -1.99 -0.70 -3.40
C GLY A 114 -2.71 -1.56 -2.35
N GLN A 115 -2.85 -2.86 -2.59
CA GLN A 115 -3.49 -3.78 -1.65
C GLN A 115 -2.74 -3.86 -0.31
N SER A 116 -1.41 -3.82 -0.33
CA SER A 116 -0.61 -3.79 0.89
C SER A 116 -0.87 -2.51 1.71
N LEU A 117 -1.03 -1.37 1.04
CA LEU A 117 -1.37 -0.10 1.70
C LEU A 117 -2.78 -0.17 2.33
N ASP A 118 -3.75 -0.68 1.58
CA ASP A 118 -5.14 -0.80 2.07
C ASP A 118 -5.22 -1.73 3.27
N PHE A 119 -4.51 -2.86 3.24
CA PHE A 119 -4.44 -3.78 4.38
C PHE A 119 -3.77 -3.14 5.60
N ALA A 120 -2.70 -2.38 5.42
CA ALA A 120 -2.05 -1.63 6.50
C ALA A 120 -3.01 -0.60 7.12
N ASN A 121 -3.74 0.14 6.29
CA ASN A 121 -4.73 1.11 6.75
C ASN A 121 -5.87 0.45 7.53
N GLN A 122 -6.39 -0.68 7.05
CA GLN A 122 -7.43 -1.44 7.75
C GLN A 122 -6.95 -1.93 9.11
N ARG A 123 -5.72 -2.46 9.20
CA ARG A 123 -5.13 -2.88 10.49
C ARG A 123 -5.01 -1.72 11.48
N ASN A 124 -4.53 -0.56 11.01
CA ASN A 124 -4.44 0.64 11.84
C ASN A 124 -5.82 1.07 12.38
N LEU A 125 -6.88 1.02 11.55
CA LEU A 125 -8.24 1.34 11.98
C LEU A 125 -8.79 0.32 12.99
N LEU A 126 -8.52 -0.97 12.81
CA LEU A 126 -8.94 -2.03 13.74
C LEU A 126 -8.25 -1.92 15.09
N GLU A 127 -6.95 -1.61 15.12
CA GLU A 127 -6.21 -1.36 16.36
C GLU A 127 -6.76 -0.16 17.12
N GLN A 128 -7.09 0.92 16.40
CA GLN A 128 -7.75 2.09 16.98
C GLN A 128 -9.10 1.73 17.62
N SER A 129 -9.94 0.97 16.91
CA SER A 129 -11.24 0.52 17.43
C SER A 129 -11.10 -0.31 18.72
N ARG A 130 -10.12 -1.22 18.78
CA ARG A 130 -9.86 -2.04 19.98
C ARG A 130 -9.41 -1.22 21.19
N GLN A 131 -8.57 -0.20 20.98
CA GLN A 131 -8.10 0.69 22.05
C GLN A 131 -9.25 1.49 22.66
N PHE A 132 -10.16 2.02 21.84
CA PHE A 132 -11.36 2.71 22.32
C PHE A 132 -12.28 1.79 23.14
N SER A 133 -12.46 0.53 22.70
CA SER A 133 -13.26 -0.47 23.43
C SER A 133 -12.67 -0.83 24.80
N SER A 134 -11.34 -1.00 24.91
CA SER A 134 -10.67 -1.30 26.19
C SER A 134 -10.65 -0.13 27.17
N GLY A 135 -10.60 1.12 26.68
CA GLY A 135 -10.69 2.31 27.53
C GLY A 135 -12.10 2.49 28.15
N ALA A 136 -13.14 2.15 27.39
CA ALA A 136 -14.53 2.25 27.85
C ALA A 136 -14.90 1.22 28.92
N SER A 137 -14.36 -0.01 28.84
CA SER A 137 -14.62 -1.06 29.84
C SER A 137 -13.98 -0.73 31.20
N LEU A 138 -12.77 -0.17 31.21
CA LEU A 138 -12.09 0.25 32.45
C LEU A 138 -12.82 1.40 33.17
N GLY A 139 -13.43 2.32 32.42
CA GLY A 139 -14.21 3.43 32.99
C GLY A 139 -15.52 2.97 33.65
N LEU A 140 -16.21 2.00 33.05
CA LEU A 140 -17.47 1.46 33.56
C LEU A 140 -17.25 0.59 34.80
N ASP A 141 -16.19 -0.22 34.81
CA ASP A 141 -15.86 -1.13 35.91
C ASP A 141 -15.42 -0.38 37.17
N LEU A 142 -14.76 0.78 37.01
CA LEU A 142 -14.43 1.68 38.13
C LEU A 142 -15.66 2.39 38.69
N LEU A 143 -16.62 2.76 37.84
CA LEU A 143 -17.89 3.36 38.25
C LEU A 143 -18.74 2.34 39.04
N GLN A 144 -18.75 1.08 38.58
CA GLN A 144 -19.51 -0.01 39.20
C GLN A 144 -18.89 -0.45 40.54
N LYS A 145 -17.56 -0.53 40.64
CA LYS A 145 -16.85 -0.75 41.92
C LYS A 145 -17.02 0.41 42.91
N GLY A 146 -17.07 1.65 42.43
CA GLY A 146 -17.32 2.83 43.26
C GLY A 146 -18.73 2.87 43.85
N LEU A 147 -19.74 2.48 43.07
CA LEU A 147 -21.14 2.39 43.52
C LEU A 147 -21.40 1.17 44.43
N GLY A 148 -20.68 0.05 44.22
CA GLY A 148 -20.83 -1.16 45.04
C GLY A 148 -20.40 -1.00 46.50
N MET A 149 -19.41 -0.15 46.80
CA MET A 149 -18.98 0.11 48.19
C MET A 149 -19.91 1.05 48.96
N ALA A 150 -20.73 1.86 48.30
CA ALA A 150 -21.69 2.74 48.97
C ALA A 150 -22.96 1.98 49.45
N GLY A 151 -23.29 0.85 48.82
CA GLY A 151 -24.49 0.07 49.13
C GLY A 151 -24.38 -0.87 50.33
N SER A 152 -23.17 -1.23 50.78
CA SER A 152 -22.99 -2.20 51.88
C SER A 152 -22.99 -1.60 53.29
N LEU A 153 -23.11 -0.27 53.41
CA LEU A 153 -23.08 0.44 54.71
C LEU A 153 -24.47 0.81 55.26
N LEU A 154 -25.57 0.49 54.56
CA LEU A 154 -26.93 0.85 54.98
C LEU A 154 -27.75 -0.28 55.62
N LYS A 155 -27.18 -1.46 55.90
CA LYS A 155 -27.94 -2.63 56.41
C LYS A 155 -27.61 -3.05 57.85
N SER A 156 -26.92 -2.21 58.62
CA SER A 156 -26.62 -2.46 60.03
C SER A 156 -27.16 -1.31 60.88
N ARG A 157 -28.49 -1.24 61.05
CA ARG A 157 -29.17 -0.68 62.22
C ARG A 157 -30.57 -1.24 62.30
#